data_AF-D1PCP0-F1
#
_entry.id   AF-D1PCP0-F1
#
_cell.length_a   1.000
_cell.length_b   1.000
_cell.length_c   1.000
_cell.angle_alpha   90.00
_cell.angle_beta   90.00
_cell.angle_gamma   90.00
#
_symmetry.space_group_name_H-M   'P 1'
#
loop_
_entity.id
_entity.type
_entity.pdbx_description
1 polymer ?
#
loop_
_entity_poly.entity_id
_entity_poly.type
_entity_poly.pdbx_seq_one_letter_code
_entity_poly.pdbx_strand_id
1 'polypeptide(L)'
;MDNVNLSSEALLSNQGDMTSFRYGNSNIRFRTPKCLKRYTEVKEWDNGYIVVMADYEGMGETEEYIDLLPILKNLYINPETFLKPIKTVKIDYHEGRRN
;
A
#
# COMPACT_ATOMS: atom_id res chain seq x y z
N MET A 1 -25.16 -9.51 -4.32
CA MET A 1 -23.71 -9.81 -4.41
C MET A 1 -23.18 -8.88 -5.46
N ASP A 2 -22.67 -7.73 -5.03
CA ASP A 2 -22.21 -6.70 -5.95
C ASP A 2 -20.94 -7.22 -6.63
N ASN A 3 -21.05 -7.53 -7.92
CA ASN A 3 -19.91 -7.79 -8.79
C ASN A 3 -19.17 -6.47 -8.98
N VAL A 4 -18.47 -6.03 -7.94
CA VAL A 4 -17.45 -4.99 -8.09
C VAL A 4 -16.35 -5.66 -8.89
N ASN A 5 -16.19 -5.22 -10.14
CA ASN A 5 -15.06 -5.59 -10.98
C ASN A 5 -13.80 -5.02 -10.30
N LEU A 6 -13.26 -5.79 -9.36
CA LEU A 6 -12.08 -5.44 -8.60
C LEU A 6 -10.92 -5.48 -9.58
N SER A 7 -10.39 -4.30 -9.91
CA SER A 7 -9.08 -4.18 -10.53
C SER A 7 -8.12 -5.08 -9.77
N SER A 8 -7.25 -5.83 -10.45
CA SER A 8 -6.18 -6.58 -9.80
C SER A 8 -5.04 -5.68 -9.29
N GLU A 9 -5.23 -4.37 -9.29
CA GLU A 9 -4.27 -3.37 -8.84
C GLU A 9 -4.65 -2.82 -7.46
N ALA A 10 -3.68 -2.84 -6.54
CA ALA A 10 -3.76 -2.13 -5.28
C ALA A 10 -3.02 -0.79 -5.34
N LEU A 11 -3.36 0.12 -4.43
CA LEU A 11 -2.82 1.47 -4.39
C LEU A 11 -2.10 1.71 -3.07
N LEU A 12 -0.89 2.27 -3.14
CA LEU A 12 -0.07 2.68 -2.02
C LEU A 12 0.03 4.20 -1.97
N SER A 13 -0.12 4.77 -0.78
CA SER A 13 0.16 6.19 -0.52
C SER A 13 0.50 6.39 0.96
N ASN A 14 0.96 7.58 1.31
CA ASN A 14 1.07 8.00 2.70
C ASN A 14 0.46 9.39 2.90
N GLN A 15 0.09 9.66 4.13
CA GLN A 15 -0.32 10.98 4.60
C GLN A 15 0.12 11.15 6.06
N GLY A 16 1.01 12.10 6.31
CA GLY A 16 1.63 12.27 7.62
C GLY A 16 2.40 11.02 8.03
N ASP A 17 2.15 10.53 9.25
CA ASP A 17 2.80 9.34 9.81
C ASP A 17 2.04 8.03 9.52
N MET A 18 1.20 8.02 8.48
CA MET A 18 0.39 6.87 8.08
C MET A 18 0.59 6.52 6.62
N THR A 19 0.83 5.23 6.37
CA THR A 19 0.74 4.61 5.04
C THR A 19 -0.64 3.99 4.86
N SER A 20 -1.17 4.09 3.64
CA SER A 20 -2.45 3.54 3.21
C SER A 20 -2.21 2.55 2.08
N PHE A 21 -2.66 1.31 2.27
CA PHE A 21 -2.73 0.27 1.24
C PHE A 21 -4.18 0.00 0.90
N ARG A 22 -4.62 0.47 -0.28
CA ARG A 22 -6.01 0.38 -0.74
C ARG A 22 -6.18 -0.73 -1.76
N TYR A 23 -7.16 -1.59 -1.55
CA TYR A 23 -7.58 -2.60 -2.51
C TYR A 23 -9.09 -2.81 -2.45
N GLY A 24 -9.78 -2.58 -3.58
CA GLY A 24 -11.22 -2.59 -3.62
C GLY A 24 -11.86 -1.60 -2.66
N ASN A 25 -12.67 -2.11 -1.73
CA ASN A 25 -13.31 -1.31 -0.68
C ASN A 25 -12.50 -1.27 0.63
N SER A 26 -11.32 -1.90 0.67
CA SER A 26 -10.47 -1.95 1.86
C SER A 26 -9.40 -0.86 1.79
N ASN A 27 -9.16 -0.18 2.91
CA ASN A 27 -8.03 0.71 3.12
C ASN A 27 -7.30 0.29 4.41
N ILE A 28 -6.20 -0.44 4.25
CA ILE A 28 -5.37 -0.89 5.35
C ILE A 28 -4.37 0.22 5.69
N ARG A 29 -4.45 0.77 6.90
CA ARG A 29 -3.58 1.87 7.33
C ARG A 29 -2.63 1.43 8.44
N PHE A 30 -1.37 1.80 8.31
CA PHE A 30 -0.33 1.47 9.29
C PHE A 30 0.66 2.63 9.44
N ARG A 31 1.42 2.63 10.54
CA ARG A 31 2.35 3.72 10.86
C ARG A 31 3.57 3.69 9.92
N THR A 32 4.04 4.88 9.57
CA THR A 32 5.31 5.11 8.87
C THR A 32 6.07 6.26 9.57
N PRO A 33 7.39 6.42 9.40
CA PRO A 33 8.12 7.51 10.03
C PRO A 33 7.57 8.88 9.61
N LYS A 34 7.54 9.85 10.54
CA LYS A 34 7.11 11.23 10.27
C LYS A 34 7.93 11.94 9.21
N CYS A 35 9.18 11.52 9.03
CA CYS A 35 10.08 12.06 8.03
C CYS A 35 9.85 11.47 6.63
N LEU A 36 8.98 10.46 6.47
CA LEU A 36 8.60 10.01 5.12
C LEU A 36 7.76 11.11 4.46
N LYS A 37 8.27 11.69 3.38
CA LYS A 37 7.50 12.64 2.58
C LYS A 37 6.52 11.90 1.70
N ARG A 38 7.03 10.98 0.88
CA ARG A 38 6.23 10.20 -0.08
C ARG A 38 6.97 8.96 -0.57
N TYR A 39 6.21 7.91 -0.88
CA TYR A 39 6.64 6.88 -1.83
C TYR A 39 6.69 7.45 -3.25
N THR A 40 7.73 7.12 -4.00
CA THR A 40 7.99 7.63 -5.36
C THR A 40 7.88 6.56 -6.44
N GLU A 41 8.23 5.30 -6.13
CA GLU A 41 8.14 4.18 -7.07
C GLU A 41 7.81 2.86 -6.36
N VAL A 42 7.06 1.96 -7.00
CA VAL A 42 6.98 0.54 -6.60
C VAL A 42 7.93 -0.24 -7.49
N LYS A 43 8.97 -0.82 -6.89
CA LYS A 43 9.95 -1.65 -7.59
C LYS A 43 9.48 -3.09 -7.73
N GLU A 44 8.93 -3.65 -6.66
CA GLU A 44 8.52 -5.05 -6.62
C GLU A 44 7.24 -5.24 -5.80
N TRP A 45 6.45 -6.22 -6.24
CA TRP A 45 5.30 -6.76 -5.52
C TRP A 45 5.41 -8.28 -5.52
N ASP A 46 5.50 -8.86 -4.32
CA ASP A 46 5.48 -10.30 -4.11
C ASP A 46 4.48 -10.67 -3.02
N ASN A 47 3.22 -10.81 -3.42
CA ASN A 47 2.11 -11.36 -2.62
C ASN A 47 2.11 -10.95 -1.14
N GLY A 48 2.22 -9.65 -0.87
CA GLY A 48 2.25 -9.08 0.48
C GLY A 48 3.56 -8.43 0.87
N TYR A 49 4.64 -8.67 0.14
CA TYR A 49 5.89 -7.94 0.26
C TYR A 49 5.99 -6.87 -0.84
N ILE A 50 6.35 -5.64 -0.45
CA ILE A 50 6.49 -4.51 -1.38
C ILE A 50 7.90 -3.94 -1.23
N VAL A 51 8.59 -3.76 -2.36
CA VAL A 51 9.81 -2.94 -2.44
C VAL A 51 9.45 -1.61 -3.08
N VAL A 52 9.76 -0.50 -2.42
CA VAL A 52 9.44 0.85 -2.89
C VAL A 52 10.63 1.79 -2.80
N MET A 53 10.63 2.82 -3.65
CA MET A 53 11.43 4.01 -3.41
C MET A 53 10.63 4.98 -2.54
N ALA A 54 11.25 5.51 -1.50
CA ALA A 54 10.67 6.40 -0.51
C ALA A 54 11.55 7.64 -0.31
N ASP A 55 11.00 8.84 -0.50
CA ASP A 55 11.69 10.11 -0.25
C ASP A 55 11.52 10.53 1.22
N TYR A 56 12.64 10.51 1.94
CA TYR A 56 12.73 10.88 3.34
C TYR A 56 13.31 12.29 3.52
N GLU A 57 12.68 13.06 4.40
CA GLU A 57 13.22 14.35 4.84
C GLU A 57 14.60 14.17 5.49
N GLY A 58 15.60 14.86 4.92
CA GLY A 58 16.99 14.83 5.38
C GLY A 58 17.82 13.64 4.89
N MET A 59 17.21 12.64 4.24
CA MET A 59 17.91 11.44 3.75
C MET A 59 17.81 11.26 2.23
N GLY A 60 16.76 11.78 1.59
CA GLY A 60 16.51 11.62 0.15
C GLY A 60 15.83 10.29 -0.17
N GLU A 61 15.89 9.89 -1.45
CA GLU A 61 15.27 8.64 -1.90
C GLU A 61 16.02 7.42 -1.39
N THR A 62 15.30 6.56 -0.67
CA THR A 62 15.81 5.33 -0.07
C THR A 62 14.90 4.17 -0.45
N GLU A 63 15.49 2.99 -0.66
CA GLU A 63 14.70 1.76 -0.86
C GLU A 63 14.11 1.29 0.47
N GLU A 64 12.80 1.03 0.48
CA GLU A 64 12.08 0.57 1.66
C GLU A 64 11.29 -0.71 1.37
N TYR A 65 11.20 -1.55 2.39
CA TYR A 65 10.58 -2.87 2.34
C TYR A 65 9.38 -2.90 3.28
N ILE A 66 8.21 -3.24 2.73
CA ILE A 66 6.95 -3.30 3.47
C ILE A 66 6.44 -4.74 3.46
N ASP A 67 6.29 -5.33 4.64
CA ASP A 67 5.64 -6.64 4.83
C ASP A 67 4.21 -6.45 5.35
N LEU A 68 3.22 -6.77 4.51
CA LEU A 68 1.81 -6.68 4.85
C LEU A 68 1.33 -7.86 5.70
N LEU A 69 2.02 -9.00 5.73
CA LEU A 69 1.52 -10.21 6.39
C LEU A 69 1.30 -10.00 7.90
N PRO A 70 2.25 -9.44 8.67
CA PRO A 70 2.03 -9.15 10.09
C PRO A 70 0.88 -8.14 10.30
N ILE A 71 0.77 -7.14 9.43
CA ILE A 71 -0.25 -6.09 9.51
C ILE A 71 -1.65 -6.70 9.34
N LEU A 72 -1.83 -7.51 8.30
CA LEU A 72 -3.10 -8.19 8.01
C LEU A 72 -3.48 -9.17 9.13
N LYS A 73 -2.52 -9.94 9.64
CA LYS A 73 -2.73 -10.87 10.77
C LYS A 73 -3.18 -10.14 12.03
N ASN A 74 -2.57 -9.00 12.36
CA ASN A 74 -2.95 -8.18 13.51
C ASN A 74 -4.36 -7.58 13.39
N LEU A 75 -4.85 -7.41 12.15
CA LEU A 75 -6.20 -6.97 11.86
C LEU A 75 -7.20 -8.13 11.71
N TYR A 76 -6.78 -9.37 12.00
CA TYR A 76 -7.58 -10.59 11.83
C TYR A 76 -8.05 -10.81 10.37
N ILE A 77 -7.28 -10.32 9.40
CA ILE A 77 -7.52 -10.53 7.96
C ILE A 77 -6.67 -11.72 7.51
N ASN A 78 -7.28 -12.70 6.83
CA ASN A 78 -6.54 -13.82 6.24
C ASN A 78 -5.70 -13.31 5.03
N PRO A 79 -4.35 -13.32 5.11
CA PRO A 79 -3.50 -12.72 4.08
C PRO A 79 -3.63 -13.44 2.73
N GLU A 80 -3.71 -14.77 2.72
CA GLU A 80 -3.79 -15.54 1.48
C GLU A 80 -5.04 -15.17 0.68
N THR A 81 -6.19 -15.10 1.34
CA THR A 81 -7.45 -14.75 0.66
C THR A 81 -7.47 -13.30 0.19
N PHE A 82 -6.94 -12.38 1.00
CA PHE A 82 -6.96 -10.95 0.70
C PHE A 82 -5.99 -10.56 -0.42
N LEU A 83 -4.79 -11.15 -0.42
CA LEU A 83 -3.69 -10.77 -1.33
C LEU A 83 -3.75 -11.51 -2.68
N LYS A 84 -4.28 -12.74 -2.72
CA LYS A 84 -4.39 -13.56 -3.93
C LYS A 84 -4.90 -12.86 -5.20
N PRO A 85 -5.94 -12.00 -5.15
CA PRO A 85 -6.46 -11.33 -6.35
C PRO A 85 -5.60 -10.12 -6.78
N ILE A 86 -4.68 -9.64 -5.94
CA ILE A 86 -3.81 -8.49 -6.22
C ILE A 86 -2.61 -8.95 -7.06
N LYS A 87 -2.41 -8.33 -8.22
CA LYS A 87 -1.33 -8.63 -9.18
C LYS A 87 -0.30 -7.52 -9.27
N THR A 88 -0.69 -6.28 -9.03
CA THR A 88 0.21 -5.12 -9.07
C THR A 88 -0.11 -4.15 -7.95
N VAL A 89 0.89 -3.34 -7.59
CA VAL A 89 0.73 -2.20 -6.68
C VAL A 89 1.21 -0.95 -7.40
N LYS A 90 0.48 0.14 -7.29
CA LYS A 90 0.89 1.46 -7.80
C LYS A 90 0.82 2.51 -6.71
N ILE A 91 1.60 3.56 -6.87
CA ILE A 91 1.47 4.75 -6.03
C ILE A 91 0.31 5.61 -6.54
N ASP A 92 -0.59 5.99 -5.63
CA ASP A 92 -1.68 6.90 -5.95
C ASP A 92 -2.02 7.82 -4.77
N TYR A 93 -1.66 9.10 -4.93
CA TYR A 93 -2.00 10.19 -4.01
C TYR A 93 -3.32 10.89 -4.35
N HIS A 94 -4.03 10.47 -5.40
CA HIS A 94 -5.33 11.05 -5.71
C HIS A 94 -6.40 10.46 -4.79
N GLU A 95 -6.56 11.05 -3.62
CA GLU A 95 -7.80 10.91 -2.86
C GLU A 95 -8.93 11.62 -3.62
N GLY A 96 -9.83 10.86 -4.25
CA GLY A 96 -11.15 11.33 -4.62
C GLY A 96 -11.27 12.15 -5.92
N ARG A 97 -11.05 11.52 -7.08
CA ARG A 97 -11.82 11.86 -8.29
C ARG A 97 -12.70 10.68 -8.69
N ARG A 98 -13.66 10.36 -7.83
CA ARG A 98 -14.93 9.77 -8.29
C ARG A 98 -15.86 10.96 -8.54
N ASN A 99 -15.84 11.49 -9.77
CA ASN A 99 -16.96 12.26 -10.28
C ASN A 99 -18.13 11.30 -10.53
#